data_AF-A0AAX2J8V8-F1
#
_entry.id   AF-A0AAX2J8V8-F1
#
_cell.length_a   1.000
_cell.length_b   1.000
_cell.length_c   1.000
_cell.angle_alpha   90.00
_cell.angle_beta   90.00
_cell.angle_gamma   90.00
#
_symmetry.space_group_name_H-M   'P 1'
#
loop_
_entity.id
_entity.type
_entity.pdbx_description
1 polymer ?
#
loop_
_entity_poly.entity_id
_entity_poly.type
_entity_poly.pdbx_seq_one_letter_code
_entity_poly.pdbx_strand_id
1 'polypeptide(L)'
;MKNCSIPSQELERSMDLQVHVMTIGEALRNVEVIDELDDGRREKLHNIINWNKEMQKSFIKDLEIIIKNCDDSICDMEITLKNMTKNLLEKQKKFIDQFNKSIDDVLKQELEYEKIDDNTRCYLINYTEDCREELKNKNSEIEARIILERMAKNG
;
A
#
# COMPACT_ATOMS: atom_id res chain seq x y z
N MET A 1 26.56 -4.91 42.31
CA MET A 1 25.61 -3.97 41.68
C MET A 1 24.82 -3.29 42.78
N LYS A 2 24.64 -1.95 42.73
CA LYS A 2 23.77 -1.24 43.70
C LYS A 2 22.35 -1.79 43.54
N ASN A 3 21.74 -2.29 44.62
CA ASN A 3 20.34 -2.70 44.58
C ASN A 3 19.50 -1.46 44.24
N CYS A 4 18.86 -1.49 43.07
CA CYS A 4 17.90 -0.48 42.66
C CYS A 4 16.71 -0.56 43.62
N SER A 5 16.16 0.57 44.07
CA SER A 5 15.02 0.55 45.00
C SER A 5 13.79 -0.10 44.35
N ILE A 6 12.90 -0.72 45.13
CA ILE A 6 11.63 -1.29 44.62
C ILE A 6 10.89 -0.33 43.65
N PRO A 7 10.69 0.97 43.95
CA PRO A 7 10.08 1.90 43.00
C PRO A 7 10.82 1.99 41.65
N SER A 8 12.14 1.92 41.66
CA SER A 8 12.95 1.93 40.43
C SER A 8 12.79 0.63 39.63
N GLN A 9 12.63 -0.51 40.30
CA GLN A 9 12.39 -1.81 39.64
C GLN A 9 10.99 -1.88 39.01
N GLU A 10 9.96 -1.33 39.66
CA GLU A 10 8.62 -1.22 39.08
C GLU A 10 8.56 -0.21 37.92
N LEU A 11 9.39 0.84 37.96
CA LEU A 11 9.57 1.77 36.85
C LEU A 11 10.20 1.07 35.64
N GLU A 12 11.25 0.27 35.84
CA GLU A 12 11.89 -0.56 34.81
C GLU A 12 10.85 -1.45 34.10
N ARG A 13 10.06 -2.21 34.88
CA ARG A 13 8.95 -3.04 34.37
C ARG A 13 7.97 -2.25 33.50
N SER A 14 7.58 -1.06 33.97
CA SER A 14 6.59 -0.23 33.29
C SER A 14 7.14 0.40 32.00
N MET A 15 8.40 0.84 32.03
CA MET A 15 9.08 1.40 30.87
C MET A 15 9.32 0.35 29.78
N ASP A 16 9.69 -0.87 30.16
CA ASP A 16 9.88 -1.97 29.21
C ASP A 16 8.57 -2.29 28.47
N LEU A 17 7.46 -2.40 29.18
CA LEU A 17 6.13 -2.58 28.55
C LEU A 17 5.81 -1.41 27.60
N GLN A 18 6.05 -0.18 28.04
CA GLN A 18 5.74 1.01 27.26
C GLN A 18 6.50 1.05 25.93
N VAL A 19 7.78 0.65 25.91
CA VAL A 19 8.58 0.60 24.67
C VAL A 19 7.95 -0.33 23.65
N HIS A 20 7.55 -1.54 24.03
CA HIS A 20 6.93 -2.49 23.12
C HIS A 20 5.56 -2.00 22.61
N VAL A 21 4.75 -1.39 23.48
CA VAL A 21 3.47 -0.78 23.09
C VAL A 21 3.68 0.33 22.07
N MET A 22 4.70 1.17 22.27
CA MET A 22 5.03 2.24 21.31
C MET A 22 5.49 1.68 19.96
N THR A 23 6.30 0.61 19.96
CA THR A 23 6.73 -0.04 18.71
C THR A 23 5.56 -0.62 17.93
N ILE A 24 4.62 -1.30 18.61
CA ILE A 24 3.39 -1.81 17.98
C ILE A 24 2.56 -0.65 17.43
N GLY A 25 2.39 0.42 18.21
CA GLY A 25 1.63 1.60 17.80
C GLY A 25 2.21 2.26 16.54
N GLU A 26 3.54 2.37 16.43
CA GLU A 26 4.18 2.94 15.24
C GLU A 26 4.03 2.03 14.01
N ALA A 27 4.15 0.72 14.19
CA ALA A 27 3.90 -0.22 13.10
C ALA A 27 2.45 -0.13 12.59
N LEU A 28 1.46 0.01 13.48
CA LEU A 28 0.06 0.21 13.09
C LEU A 28 -0.17 1.55 12.38
N ARG A 29 0.50 2.63 12.78
CA ARG A 29 0.44 3.91 12.04
C ARG A 29 0.98 3.77 10.62
N ASN A 30 2.05 2.99 10.44
CA ASN A 30 2.57 2.73 9.10
C ASN A 30 1.56 1.94 8.26
N VAL A 31 0.82 0.98 8.84
CA VAL A 31 -0.27 0.28 8.13
C VAL A 31 -1.33 1.25 7.65
N GLU A 32 -1.78 2.19 8.50
CA GLU A 32 -2.77 3.20 8.14
C GLU A 32 -2.31 4.05 6.94
N VAL A 33 -1.05 4.49 6.94
CA VAL A 33 -0.48 5.25 5.81
C VAL A 33 -0.43 4.43 4.52
N ILE A 34 -0.11 3.13 4.60
CA ILE A 34 -0.07 2.25 3.42
C ILE A 34 -1.47 2.02 2.87
N ASP A 35 -2.49 1.89 3.73
CA ASP A 35 -3.88 1.73 3.31
C ASP A 35 -4.38 2.98 2.56
N GLU A 36 -4.10 4.18 3.08
CA GLU A 36 -4.41 5.44 2.38
C GLU A 36 -3.75 5.52 1.00
N LEU A 37 -2.50 5.06 0.88
CA LEU A 37 -1.79 5.01 -0.39
C LEU A 37 -2.37 3.97 -1.36
N ASP A 38 -2.82 2.82 -0.87
CA ASP A 38 -3.50 1.80 -1.69
C ASP A 38 -4.87 2.28 -2.17
N ASP A 39 -5.63 2.95 -1.32
CA ASP A 39 -6.91 3.55 -1.70
C ASP A 39 -6.74 4.63 -2.78
N GLY A 40 -5.75 5.51 -2.65
CA GLY A 40 -5.42 6.48 -3.69
C GLY A 40 -5.01 5.81 -5.01
N ARG A 41 -4.32 4.67 -4.95
CA ARG A 41 -4.02 3.84 -6.13
C ARG A 41 -5.29 3.21 -6.73
N ARG A 42 -6.22 2.70 -5.92
CA ARG A 42 -7.51 2.14 -6.40
C ARG A 42 -8.34 3.20 -7.12
N GLU A 43 -8.40 4.43 -6.61
CA GLU A 43 -9.05 5.54 -7.30
C GLU A 43 -8.38 5.83 -8.65
N LYS A 44 -7.05 5.86 -8.69
CA LYS A 44 -6.29 6.03 -9.93
C LYS A 44 -6.60 4.93 -10.95
N LEU A 45 -6.69 3.67 -10.51
CA LEU A 45 -7.09 2.54 -11.36
C LEU A 45 -8.47 2.77 -11.97
N HIS A 46 -9.45 3.15 -11.15
CA HIS A 46 -10.80 3.45 -11.61
C HIS A 46 -10.81 4.56 -12.68
N ASN A 47 -10.03 5.63 -12.47
CA ASN A 47 -9.90 6.72 -13.42
C ASN A 47 -9.27 6.26 -14.74
N ILE A 48 -8.23 5.44 -14.71
CA ILE A 48 -7.59 4.86 -15.91
C ILE A 48 -8.57 3.98 -16.68
N ILE A 49 -9.34 3.13 -15.99
CA ILE A 49 -10.35 2.28 -16.63
C ILE A 49 -11.45 3.11 -17.27
N ASN A 50 -11.93 4.15 -16.60
CA ASN A 50 -12.93 5.06 -17.16
C ASN A 50 -12.39 5.82 -18.37
N TRP A 51 -11.16 6.31 -18.31
CA TRP A 51 -10.49 6.93 -19.45
C TRP A 51 -10.41 5.99 -20.65
N ASN A 52 -10.07 4.72 -20.44
CA ASN A 52 -10.08 3.73 -21.51
C ASN A 52 -11.48 3.54 -22.11
N LYS A 53 -12.52 3.38 -21.28
CA LYS A 53 -13.91 3.25 -21.76
C LYS A 53 -14.32 4.44 -22.63
N GLU A 54 -14.01 5.66 -22.20
CA GLU A 54 -14.34 6.87 -22.97
C GLU A 54 -13.52 6.96 -24.27
N MET A 55 -12.25 6.56 -24.24
CA MET A 55 -11.43 6.56 -25.46
C MET A 55 -11.89 5.50 -26.47
N GLN A 56 -12.29 4.30 -26.02
CA GLN A 56 -12.88 3.29 -26.91
C GLN A 56 -14.16 3.80 -27.57
N LYS A 57 -15.04 4.49 -26.84
CA LYS A 57 -16.21 5.15 -27.42
C LYS A 57 -15.81 6.19 -28.47
N SER A 58 -14.75 6.97 -28.23
CA SER A 58 -14.23 7.91 -29.23
C SER A 58 -13.73 7.20 -30.48
N PHE A 59 -12.98 6.10 -30.35
CA PHE A 59 -12.48 5.35 -31.51
C PHE A 59 -13.62 4.74 -32.33
N ILE A 60 -14.65 4.21 -31.68
CA ILE A 60 -15.84 3.69 -32.37
C ILE A 60 -16.54 4.80 -33.15
N LYS A 61 -16.73 5.99 -32.57
CA LYS A 61 -17.31 7.14 -33.28
C LYS A 61 -16.46 7.56 -34.48
N ASP A 62 -15.14 7.60 -34.33
CA ASP A 62 -14.22 7.94 -35.42
C ASP A 62 -14.33 6.91 -36.56
N LEU A 63 -14.49 5.62 -36.24
CA LEU A 63 -14.73 4.56 -37.23
C LEU A 63 -16.08 4.70 -37.93
N GLU A 64 -17.16 5.01 -37.19
CA GLU A 64 -18.48 5.26 -37.78
C GLU A 64 -18.46 6.42 -38.79
N ILE A 65 -17.68 7.46 -38.50
CA ILE A 65 -17.47 8.60 -39.41
C ILE A 65 -16.74 8.13 -40.68
N ILE A 66 -15.69 7.31 -40.54
CA ILE A 66 -14.97 6.76 -41.69
C ILE A 66 -15.91 5.92 -42.57
N ILE A 67 -16.72 5.05 -41.97
CA ILE A 67 -17.68 4.20 -42.70
C ILE A 67 -18.69 5.05 -43.46
N LYS A 68 -19.29 6.07 -42.83
CA LYS A 68 -20.24 6.96 -43.52
C LYS A 68 -19.62 7.65 -44.73
N ASN A 69 -18.37 8.09 -44.64
CA ASN A 69 -17.66 8.71 -45.77
C ASN A 69 -17.33 7.72 -46.90
N CYS A 70 -17.38 6.41 -46.67
CA CYS A 70 -17.27 5.40 -47.74
C CYS A 70 -18.56 5.28 -48.56
N ASP A 71 -19.72 5.58 -47.97
CA ASP A 71 -21.03 5.42 -48.61
C ASP A 71 -21.38 6.60 -49.55
N ASP A 72 -20.66 7.73 -49.43
CA ASP A 72 -20.91 8.96 -50.19
C ASP A 72 -20.06 9.08 -51.46
N SER A 73 -20.66 9.37 -52.62
CA SER A 73 -19.93 9.54 -53.90
C SER A 73 -19.07 10.82 -53.94
N ILE A 74 -17.85 10.78 -53.42
CA ILE A 74 -16.90 11.92 -53.37
C ILE A 74 -15.71 11.70 -54.31
N CYS A 75 -15.39 12.68 -55.16
CA CYS A 75 -14.10 12.74 -55.86
C CYS A 75 -12.96 12.85 -54.83
N ASP A 76 -11.93 12.01 -54.93
CA ASP A 76 -10.81 11.85 -53.98
C ASP A 76 -11.12 11.07 -52.68
N MET A 77 -12.17 10.23 -52.69
CA MET A 77 -12.53 9.35 -51.57
C MET A 77 -11.35 8.52 -51.04
N GLU A 78 -10.54 7.92 -51.93
CA GLU A 78 -9.44 7.04 -51.53
C GLU A 78 -8.38 7.77 -50.68
N ILE A 79 -8.00 9.00 -51.07
CA ILE A 79 -7.02 9.81 -50.35
C ILE A 79 -7.59 10.23 -48.99
N THR A 80 -8.86 10.62 -48.96
CA THR A 80 -9.56 11.07 -47.75
C THR A 80 -9.67 9.94 -46.72
N LEU A 81 -10.15 8.77 -47.14
CA LEU A 81 -10.25 7.59 -46.27
C LEU A 81 -8.88 7.16 -45.75
N LYS A 82 -7.87 7.10 -46.62
CA LYS A 82 -6.50 6.72 -46.23
C LYS A 82 -5.94 7.66 -45.15
N ASN A 83 -6.18 8.96 -45.27
CA ASN A 83 -5.76 9.93 -44.26
C ASN A 83 -6.53 9.78 -42.94
N MET A 84 -7.86 9.59 -42.99
CA MET A 84 -8.66 9.37 -41.79
C MET A 84 -8.25 8.09 -41.05
N THR A 85 -8.08 6.99 -41.78
CA THR A 85 -7.61 5.71 -41.21
C THR A 85 -6.21 5.84 -40.61
N LYS A 86 -5.28 6.53 -41.29
CA LYS A 86 -3.94 6.76 -40.77
C LYS A 86 -3.96 7.57 -39.47
N ASN A 87 -4.74 8.65 -39.42
CA ASN A 87 -4.88 9.49 -38.24
C ASN A 87 -5.48 8.71 -37.06
N LEU A 88 -6.51 7.91 -37.32
CA LEU A 88 -7.12 7.05 -36.31
C LEU A 88 -6.13 6.03 -35.76
N LEU A 89 -5.35 5.39 -36.64
CA LEU A 89 -4.31 4.43 -36.25
C LEU A 89 -3.22 5.10 -35.39
N GLU A 90 -2.75 6.29 -35.76
CA GLU A 90 -1.78 7.03 -34.97
C GLU A 90 -2.33 7.44 -33.59
N LYS A 91 -3.58 7.89 -33.53
CA LYS A 91 -4.28 8.20 -32.28
C LYS A 91 -4.38 6.96 -31.39
N GLN A 92 -4.74 5.81 -31.95
CA GLN A 92 -4.87 4.56 -31.22
C GLN A 92 -3.52 4.06 -30.69
N LYS A 93 -2.45 4.12 -31.49
CA LYS A 93 -1.10 3.78 -31.04
C LYS A 93 -0.64 4.63 -29.85
N LYS A 94 -0.76 5.97 -29.98
CA LYS A 94 -0.41 6.91 -28.91
C LYS A 94 -1.20 6.63 -27.64
N PHE A 95 -2.50 6.35 -27.77
CA PHE A 95 -3.34 6.02 -26.63
C PHE A 95 -2.90 4.71 -25.95
N ILE A 96 -2.69 3.64 -26.72
CA ILE A 96 -2.26 2.34 -26.17
C ILE A 96 -0.94 2.50 -25.40
N ASP A 97 0.02 3.23 -25.95
CA ASP A 97 1.31 3.46 -25.29
C ASP A 97 1.15 4.20 -23.95
N GLN A 98 0.28 5.20 -23.89
CA GLN A 98 0.01 5.96 -22.66
C GLN A 98 -0.80 5.15 -21.65
N PHE A 99 -1.80 4.40 -22.12
CA PHE A 99 -2.63 3.53 -21.30
C PHE A 99 -1.81 2.43 -20.65
N ASN A 100 -0.99 1.70 -21.45
CA ASN A 100 -0.14 0.62 -20.96
C ASN A 100 0.81 1.11 -19.87
N LYS A 101 1.50 2.25 -20.08
CA LYS A 101 2.35 2.84 -19.04
C LYS A 101 1.57 3.14 -17.76
N SER A 102 0.39 3.76 -17.91
CA SER A 102 -0.41 4.17 -16.75
C SER A 102 -0.96 2.97 -15.96
N ILE A 103 -1.39 1.92 -16.66
CA ILE A 103 -1.94 0.71 -16.02
C ILE A 103 -0.84 -0.15 -15.40
N ASP A 104 0.30 -0.31 -16.08
CA ASP A 104 1.42 -1.11 -15.59
C ASP A 104 1.98 -0.53 -14.28
N ASP A 105 2.09 0.80 -14.19
CA ASP A 105 2.51 1.49 -12.95
C ASP A 105 1.58 1.17 -11.78
N VAL A 106 0.26 1.19 -12.02
CA VAL A 106 -0.76 0.94 -10.99
C VAL A 106 -0.80 -0.53 -10.57
N LEU A 107 -0.67 -1.45 -11.52
CA LEU A 107 -0.60 -2.89 -11.23
C LEU A 107 0.66 -3.25 -10.45
N LYS A 108 1.78 -2.59 -10.75
CA LYS A 108 3.01 -2.77 -9.99
C LYS A 108 2.85 -2.27 -8.54
N GLN A 109 2.25 -1.09 -8.36
CA GLN A 109 1.98 -0.52 -7.04
C GLN A 109 1.08 -1.44 -6.18
N GLU A 110 0.09 -2.10 -6.79
CA GLU A 110 -0.78 -3.07 -6.09
C GLU A 110 0.02 -4.20 -5.45
N LEU A 111 0.93 -4.81 -6.21
CA LEU A 111 1.80 -5.89 -5.70
C LEU A 111 2.76 -5.39 -4.62
N GLU A 112 3.25 -4.15 -4.74
CA GLU A 112 4.15 -3.54 -3.76
C GLU A 112 3.43 -3.27 -2.43
N TYR A 113 2.23 -2.71 -2.46
CA TYR A 113 1.45 -2.44 -1.25
C TYR A 113 1.01 -3.72 -0.56
N GLU A 114 0.53 -4.72 -1.31
CA GLU A 114 0.17 -6.03 -0.74
C GLU A 114 1.37 -6.67 -0.02
N LYS A 115 2.55 -6.61 -0.64
CA LYS A 115 3.77 -7.13 -0.04
C LYS A 115 4.13 -6.38 1.25
N ILE A 116 3.95 -5.06 1.29
CA ILE A 116 4.23 -4.25 2.49
C ILE A 116 3.24 -4.61 3.60
N ASP A 117 1.95 -4.76 3.28
CA ASP A 117 0.92 -5.15 4.24
C ASP A 117 1.20 -6.53 4.83
N ASP A 118 1.49 -7.52 3.97
CA ASP A 118 1.87 -8.88 4.39
C ASP A 118 3.08 -8.88 5.33
N ASN A 119 4.14 -8.15 4.96
CA ASN A 119 5.35 -8.06 5.78
C ASN A 119 5.06 -7.39 7.13
N THR A 120 4.23 -6.35 7.14
CA THR A 120 3.90 -5.61 8.37
C THR A 120 3.05 -6.46 9.29
N ARG A 121 2.09 -7.22 8.74
CA ARG A 121 1.27 -8.19 9.48
C ARG A 121 2.13 -9.29 10.09
N CYS A 122 3.04 -9.89 9.31
CA CYS A 122 3.98 -10.89 9.82
C CYS A 122 4.89 -10.31 10.91
N TYR A 123 5.41 -9.10 10.71
CA TYR A 123 6.22 -8.40 11.71
C TYR A 123 5.45 -8.23 13.03
N LEU A 124 4.22 -7.70 12.98
CA LEU A 124 3.40 -7.49 14.18
C LEU A 124 3.08 -8.78 14.91
N ILE A 125 2.73 -9.85 14.19
CA ILE A 125 2.46 -11.17 14.79
C ILE A 125 3.71 -11.68 15.51
N ASN A 126 4.84 -11.76 14.82
CA ASN A 126 6.07 -12.31 15.40
C ASN A 126 6.59 -11.43 16.55
N TYR A 127 6.60 -10.11 16.36
CA TYR A 127 7.06 -9.17 17.38
C TYR A 127 6.20 -9.26 18.65
N THR A 128 4.88 -9.34 18.53
CA THR A 128 4.00 -9.46 19.71
C THR A 128 4.17 -10.78 20.44
N GLU A 129 4.40 -11.88 19.73
CA GLU A 129 4.73 -13.18 20.32
C GLU A 129 6.06 -13.16 21.09
N ASP A 130 7.11 -12.60 20.48
CA ASP A 130 8.43 -12.44 21.09
C ASP A 130 8.36 -11.54 22.33
N CYS A 131 7.71 -10.39 22.21
CA CYS A 131 7.53 -9.44 23.32
C CYS A 131 6.80 -10.08 24.50
N ARG A 132 5.79 -10.93 24.24
CA ARG A 132 5.05 -11.62 25.30
C ARG A 132 5.97 -12.52 26.12
N GLU A 133 6.83 -13.30 25.46
CA GLU A 133 7.74 -14.20 26.17
C GLU A 133 8.88 -13.43 26.86
N GLU A 134 9.41 -12.39 26.21
CA GLU A 134 10.44 -11.54 26.79
C GLU A 134 9.95 -10.80 28.04
N LEU A 135 8.78 -10.15 27.98
CA LEU A 135 8.19 -9.45 29.12
C LEU A 135 7.84 -10.42 30.25
N LYS A 136 7.35 -11.62 29.95
CA LYS A 136 7.09 -12.65 30.97
C LYS A 136 8.35 -13.01 31.75
N ASN A 137 9.47 -13.22 31.05
CA ASN A 137 10.74 -13.59 31.66
C ASN A 137 11.33 -12.42 32.46
N LYS A 138 11.42 -11.23 31.87
CA LYS A 138 11.90 -10.01 32.54
C LYS A 138 11.07 -9.66 33.77
N ASN A 139 9.74 -9.76 33.68
CA ASN A 139 8.85 -9.47 34.81
C ASN A 139 9.05 -10.46 35.96
N SER A 140 9.31 -11.74 35.65
CA SER A 140 9.60 -12.76 36.64
C SER A 140 10.93 -12.49 37.36
N GLU A 141 11.96 -12.05 36.64
CA GLU A 141 13.25 -11.65 37.22
C GLU A 141 13.12 -10.41 38.11
N ILE A 142 12.39 -9.39 37.66
CA ILE A 142 12.08 -8.19 38.45
C ILE A 142 11.33 -8.59 39.73
N GLU A 143 10.33 -9.45 39.63
CA GLU A 143 9.56 -9.89 40.81
C GLU A 143 10.44 -10.62 41.83
N ALA A 144 11.31 -11.53 41.37
CA ALA A 144 12.24 -12.22 42.23
C ALA A 144 13.19 -11.25 42.96
N ARG A 145 13.69 -10.21 42.27
CA ARG A 145 14.52 -9.15 42.88
C ARG A 145 13.76 -8.37 43.95
N ILE A 146 12.50 -8.00 43.69
CA ILE A 146 11.64 -7.29 44.65
C ILE A 146 11.40 -8.15 45.91
N ILE A 147 11.10 -9.44 45.74
CA ILE A 147 10.87 -10.37 46.86
C ILE A 147 12.12 -10.45 47.74
N LEU A 148 13.29 -10.65 47.14
CA LEU A 148 14.56 -10.73 47.88
C LEU A 148 14.86 -9.43 48.63
N GLU A 149 14.61 -8.26 48.02
CA GLU A 149 14.81 -6.97 48.68
C GLU A 149 13.84 -6.77 49.87
N ARG A 150 12.58 -7.19 49.73
CA ARG A 150 11.59 -7.14 50.83
C ARG A 150 11.99 -8.05 51.99
N MET A 151 12.45 -9.26 51.70
CA MET A 151 12.93 -10.20 52.72
C MET A 151 14.14 -9.63 53.46
N ALA A 152 15.09 -9.01 52.75
CA ALA A 152 16.26 -8.38 53.35
C ALA A 152 15.94 -7.13 54.20
N LYS A 153 14.80 -6.46 53.97
CA LYS A 153 14.35 -5.31 54.77
C LYS A 153 13.53 -5.71 56.00
N ASN A 154 12.96 -6.91 56.02
CA ASN A 154 12.07 -7.39 57.07
C ASN A 154 12.71 -8.45 58.01
N GLY A 155 13.94 -8.88 57.73
CA GLY A 155 14.74 -9.75 58.60
C GLY A 155 15.85 -8.99 59.29
#